data_AF-G3ABH9-F1
#
_entry.id   AF-G3ABH9-F1
#
_cell.length_a   1.000
_cell.length_b   1.000
_cell.length_c   1.000
_cell.angle_alpha   90.00
_cell.angle_beta   90.00
_cell.angle_gamma   90.00
#
_symmetry.space_group_name_H-M   'P 1'
#
loop_
_entity.id
_entity.type
_entity.pdbx_description
1 polymer ?
#
loop_
_entity_poly.entity_id
_entity_poly.type
_entity_poly.pdbx_seq_one_letter_code
_entity_poly.pdbx_strand_id
1 'polypeptide(L)'
;MISLEAFLRSRDVLLAHREDYDSAARHFVPKAFLVLRAGHVAGPELARDILRFCRARLASYKRVRCIEFAELPKTISGKIRRVELRQREAARPETGRNLHEYWEDDFPAD
;
A
#
# COMPACT_ATOMS: atom_id res chain seq x y z
N MET A 1 -0.82 -8.56 21.75
CA MET A 1 -0.61 -8.48 20.29
C MET A 1 -1.97 -8.48 19.62
N ILE A 2 -2.30 -7.47 18.81
CA ILE A 2 -3.52 -7.47 18.00
C ILE A 2 -3.28 -8.41 16.81
N SER A 3 -4.21 -9.31 16.48
CA SER A 3 -4.10 -10.19 15.31
C SER A 3 -4.06 -9.36 14.01
N LEU A 4 -3.27 -9.77 13.02
CA LEU A 4 -3.22 -9.16 11.69
C LEU A 4 -4.61 -9.03 11.06
N GLU A 5 -5.49 -9.99 11.30
CA GLU A 5 -6.87 -9.94 10.82
C GLU A 5 -7.66 -8.78 11.45
N ALA A 6 -7.46 -8.53 12.75
CA ALA A 6 -8.07 -7.40 13.45
C ALA A 6 -7.49 -6.05 13.00
N PHE A 7 -6.20 -6.01 12.63
CA PHE A 7 -5.58 -4.83 12.01
C PHE A 7 -6.19 -4.54 10.63
N LEU A 8 -6.31 -5.54 9.76
CA LEU A 8 -6.81 -5.34 8.40
C LEU A 8 -8.31 -5.09 8.31
N ARG A 9 -9.07 -5.42 9.36
CA ARG A 9 -10.49 -5.02 9.50
C ARG A 9 -10.67 -3.58 9.99
N SER A 10 -9.62 -2.90 10.47
CA SER A 10 -9.74 -1.49 10.86
C SER A 10 -9.77 -0.59 9.62
N ARG A 11 -10.51 0.53 9.70
CA ARG A 11 -10.77 1.48 8.59
C ARG A 11 -9.52 2.26 8.11
N ASP A 12 -8.32 1.78 8.44
CA ASP A 12 -7.05 2.50 8.27
C ASP A 12 -6.28 2.08 7.00
N VAL A 13 -6.79 1.10 6.25
CA VAL A 13 -6.23 0.69 4.95
C VAL A 13 -6.80 1.58 3.86
N LEU A 14 -5.97 2.44 3.28
CA LEU A 14 -6.33 3.18 2.09
C LEU A 14 -5.66 2.56 0.86
N LEU A 15 -6.47 1.91 0.03
CA LEU A 15 -6.09 1.61 -1.36
C LEU A 15 -5.93 2.92 -2.11
N ALA A 16 -4.69 3.27 -2.47
CA ALA A 16 -4.43 4.34 -3.41
C ALA A 16 -4.17 3.74 -4.78
N HIS A 17 -5.05 4.09 -5.68
CA HIS A 17 -4.91 3.75 -7.08
C HIS A 17 -3.75 4.56 -7.67
N ARG A 18 -2.69 3.88 -8.14
CA ARG A 18 -1.67 4.46 -8.99
C ARG A 18 -2.04 4.20 -10.44
N GLU A 19 -2.15 5.27 -11.21
CA GLU A 19 -1.89 5.26 -12.65
C GLU A 19 -0.40 5.52 -12.79
N ASP A 20 0.38 4.64 -13.43
CA ASP A 20 1.59 5.05 -14.14
C ASP A 20 2.03 4.01 -15.18
N TYR A 21 1.85 4.44 -16.42
CA TYR A 21 2.71 4.36 -17.61
C TYR A 21 3.75 3.23 -17.76
N ASP A 22 3.34 2.15 -18.43
CA ASP A 22 4.15 1.56 -19.51
C ASP A 22 3.52 2.03 -20.83
N SER A 23 4.32 2.71 -21.66
CA SER A 23 3.92 3.34 -22.92
C SER A 23 3.39 2.35 -23.97
N ALA A 24 3.49 1.04 -23.73
CA ALA A 24 2.91 0.03 -24.60
C ALA A 24 1.59 -0.59 -24.07
N ALA A 25 1.32 -0.59 -22.76
CA ALA A 25 0.37 -1.58 -22.20
C ALA A 25 -0.66 -1.09 -21.16
N ARG A 26 -0.62 0.17 -20.69
CA ARG A 26 -1.67 0.77 -19.81
C ARG A 26 -2.14 -0.14 -18.64
N HIS A 27 -1.22 -0.80 -17.94
CA HIS A 27 -1.58 -1.66 -16.82
C HIS A 27 -1.58 -0.90 -15.48
N PHE A 28 -2.67 -1.02 -14.72
CA PHE A 28 -2.81 -0.45 -13.39
C PHE A 28 -2.26 -1.41 -12.33
N VAL A 29 -1.40 -0.91 -11.44
CA VAL A 29 -0.90 -1.68 -10.28
C VAL A 29 -1.55 -1.12 -9.00
N PRO A 30 -2.44 -1.88 -8.33
CA PRO A 30 -3.04 -1.43 -7.09
C PRO A 30 -1.99 -1.26 -5.98
N LYS A 31 -1.88 -0.03 -5.46
CA LYS A 31 -1.04 0.33 -4.30
C LYS A 31 -1.91 0.59 -3.06
N ALA A 32 -1.38 0.34 -1.87
CA ALA A 32 -2.03 0.74 -0.62
C ALA A 32 -1.09 1.56 0.27
N PHE A 33 -1.59 2.67 0.81
CA PHE A 33 -0.90 3.40 1.88
C PHE A 33 -1.46 2.96 3.21
N LEU A 34 -0.56 2.64 4.14
CA LEU A 34 -0.88 2.05 5.42
C LEU A 34 -0.35 2.93 6.55
N VAL A 35 -1.21 3.18 7.53
CA VAL A 35 -0.82 3.75 8.81
C VAL A 35 -0.92 2.66 9.85
N LEU A 36 0.15 2.48 10.62
CA LEU A 36 0.20 1.49 11.66
C LEU A 36 -0.49 1.98 12.93
N ARG A 37 -1.14 1.06 13.64
CA ARG A 37 -1.55 1.30 15.02
C ARG A 37 -0.32 1.31 15.93
N ALA A 38 -0.44 2.02 17.06
CA ALA A 38 0.58 2.01 18.10
C ALA A 38 1.01 0.56 18.45
N GLY A 39 2.31 0.38 18.66
CA GLY A 39 2.91 -0.92 18.98
C GLY A 39 3.22 -1.82 17.80
N HIS A 40 3.04 -1.37 16.56
CA HIS A 40 3.52 -2.06 15.35
C HIS A 40 4.66 -1.28 14.70
N VAL A 41 5.59 -2.01 14.09
CA VAL A 41 6.75 -1.46 13.40
C VAL A 41 6.62 -1.73 11.91
N ALA A 42 6.84 -0.71 11.10
CA ALA A 42 6.87 -0.85 9.65
C ALA A 42 8.11 -1.65 9.26
N GLY A 43 7.95 -2.63 8.37
CA GLY A 43 9.05 -3.48 7.96
C GLY A 43 8.66 -4.54 6.94
N PRO A 44 9.66 -5.21 6.34
CA PRO A 44 9.45 -6.20 5.30
C PRO A 44 8.62 -7.41 5.78
N GLU A 45 8.79 -7.83 7.03
CA GLU A 45 8.05 -8.97 7.61
C GLU A 45 6.55 -8.67 7.68
N LEU A 46 6.19 -7.50 8.22
CA LEU A 46 4.79 -7.06 8.29
C LEU A 46 4.22 -6.82 6.90
N ALA A 47 5.01 -6.28 5.97
CA ALA A 47 4.60 -6.08 4.59
C ALA A 47 4.25 -7.40 3.89
N ARG A 48 5.13 -8.39 4.01
CA ARG A 48 4.93 -9.75 3.49
C ARG A 48 3.64 -10.35 4.04
N ASP A 49 3.40 -10.22 5.34
CA ASP A 49 2.21 -10.77 5.99
C ASP A 49 0.93 -10.14 5.46
N ILE A 50 0.92 -8.82 5.27
CA ILE A 50 -0.22 -8.08 4.70
C ILE A 50 -0.47 -8.48 3.24
N LEU A 51 0.59 -8.50 2.41
CA LEU A 51 0.49 -8.88 1.00
C LEU A 51 0.01 -10.32 0.83
N ARG A 52 0.54 -11.25 1.64
CA ARG A 52 0.10 -12.65 1.70
C ARG A 52 -1.37 -12.77 2.12
N PHE A 53 -1.81 -12.01 3.12
CA PHE A 53 -3.20 -11.97 3.53
C PHE A 53 -4.12 -11.51 2.39
N CYS A 54 -3.72 -10.45 1.68
CA CYS A 54 -4.44 -9.91 0.54
C CYS A 54 -4.51 -10.93 -0.61
N ARG A 55 -3.39 -11.56 -0.97
CA ARG A 55 -3.31 -12.58 -2.03
C ARG A 55 -4.22 -13.78 -1.75
N ALA A 56 -4.33 -14.21 -0.50
CA ALA A 56 -5.18 -15.34 -0.12
C ALA A 56 -6.69 -15.06 -0.19
N ARG A 57 -7.11 -13.77 -0.19
CA ARG A 57 -8.53 -13.38 -0.01
C ARG A 57 -9.10 -12.54 -1.15
N LEU A 58 -8.25 -11.84 -1.89
CA LEU A 58 -8.67 -10.95 -2.97
C LEU A 58 -8.46 -11.63 -4.32
N ALA A 59 -9.43 -11.47 -5.22
CA ALA A 59 -9.26 -11.88 -6.62
C ALA A 59 -8.07 -11.15 -7.26
N SER A 60 -7.43 -11.77 -8.26
CA SER A 60 -6.18 -11.30 -8.87
C SER A 60 -6.20 -9.86 -9.41
N TYR A 61 -7.38 -9.35 -9.77
CA TYR A 61 -7.58 -7.98 -10.26
C TYR A 61 -7.81 -6.96 -9.13
N LYS A 62 -8.18 -7.40 -7.92
CA LYS A 62 -8.36 -6.55 -6.72
C LYS A 62 -7.16 -6.57 -5.77
N ARG A 63 -6.23 -7.51 -5.98
CA ARG A 63 -5.11 -7.70 -5.05
C ARG A 63 -4.18 -6.49 -5.05
N VAL A 64 -3.78 -6.09 -3.86
CA VAL A 64 -2.74 -5.09 -3.64
C VAL A 64 -1.40 -5.71 -4.01
N ARG A 65 -0.63 -5.02 -4.86
CA ARG A 65 0.69 -5.50 -5.33
C ARG A 65 1.85 -4.66 -4.80
N CYS A 66 1.53 -3.47 -4.27
CA CYS A 66 2.48 -2.57 -3.65
C CYS A 66 1.85 -1.99 -2.39
N ILE A 67 2.61 -1.94 -1.30
CA ILE A 67 2.21 -1.21 -0.10
C ILE A 67 3.27 -0.19 0.28
N GLU A 68 2.83 0.87 0.94
CA GLU A 68 3.73 1.86 1.52
C GLU A 68 3.26 2.22 2.93
N PHE A 69 4.15 2.12 3.92
CA PHE A 69 3.87 2.66 5.24
C PHE A 69 4.22 4.14 5.27
N ALA A 70 3.19 4.98 5.35
CA ALA A 70 3.33 6.43 5.34
C ALA A 70 2.16 7.11 6.04
N GLU A 71 2.38 8.34 6.51
CA GLU A 71 1.28 9.14 7.03
C GLU A 71 0.30 9.53 5.93
N LEU A 72 -0.99 9.38 6.23
CA LEU A 72 -2.07 9.76 5.33
C LEU A 72 -2.39 11.24 5.50
N PRO A 73 -2.27 12.07 4.45
CA PRO A 73 -2.66 13.47 4.54
C PRO A 73 -4.15 13.56 4.76
N LYS A 74 -4.57 14.38 5.74
CA LYS A 74 -5.97 14.57 6.11
C LYS A 74 -6.36 16.02 6.02
N THR A 75 -7.64 16.28 5.75
CA THR A 75 -8.24 17.61 5.93
C THR A 75 -8.38 17.92 7.42
N ILE A 76 -8.69 19.17 7.74
CA ILE A 76 -9.05 19.60 9.11
C ILE A 76 -10.21 18.75 9.67
N SER A 77 -11.14 18.31 8.81
CA SER A 77 -12.23 17.40 9.15
C SER A 77 -11.84 15.92 9.23
N GLY A 78 -10.56 15.58 9.10
CA GLY A 78 -10.04 14.21 9.21
C GLY A 78 -10.23 13.33 7.96
N LYS A 79 -10.78 13.86 6.86
CA LYS A 79 -10.95 13.12 5.60
C LYS A 79 -9.60 12.95 4.91
N ILE A 80 -9.33 11.76 4.39
CA ILE A 80 -8.07 11.50 3.68
C ILE A 80 -8.03 12.24 2.34
N ARG A 81 -6.96 13.01 2.11
CA ARG A 81 -6.70 13.78 0.89
C ARG A 81 -6.01 12.91 -0.17
N ARG A 82 -6.79 12.06 -0.84
CA ARG A 82 -6.28 11.17 -1.91
C ARG A 82 -5.58 11.90 -3.06
N VAL A 83 -5.93 13.16 -3.32
CA VAL A 83 -5.27 13.98 -4.35
C VAL A 83 -3.79 14.19 -4.05
N GLU A 84 -3.44 14.41 -2.78
CA GLU A 84 -2.06 14.64 -2.37
C GLU A 84 -1.24 13.35 -2.45
N LEU A 85 -1.84 12.21 -2.08
CA LEU A 85 -1.19 10.90 -2.27
C LEU A 85 -0.89 10.62 -3.75
N ARG A 86 -1.82 10.94 -4.66
CA ARG A 86 -1.56 10.82 -6.11
C ARG A 86 -0.45 11.76 -6.58
N GLN A 87 -0.38 12.98 -6.05
CA GLN A 87 0.70 13.92 -6.37
C GLN A 87 2.05 13.44 -5.87
N ARG A 88 2.13 12.84 -4.66
CA ARG A 88 3.37 12.22 -4.15
C ARG A 88 3.85 11.10 -5.07
N GLU A 89 2.93 10.25 -5.55
CA GLU A 89 3.29 9.21 -6.52
C GLU A 89 3.73 9.79 -7.87
N ALA A 90 3.04 10.80 -8.39
CA ALA A 90 3.39 11.42 -9.67
C ALA A 90 4.71 12.21 -9.64
N ALA A 91 5.09 12.73 -8.47
CA ALA A 91 6.36 13.43 -8.26
C ALA A 91 7.54 12.48 -8.00
N ARG A 92 7.28 11.18 -7.92
CA ARG A 92 8.29 10.17 -7.62
C ARG A 92 9.25 10.01 -8.81
N PRO A 93 10.58 9.97 -8.60
CA PRO A 93 11.52 9.66 -9.66
C PRO A 93 11.32 8.24 -10.20
N GLU A 94 11.43 8.06 -11.51
CA GLU A 94 11.15 6.79 -12.22
C GLU A 94 11.96 5.61 -11.68
N THR A 95 13.15 5.86 -11.12
CA THR A 95 14.12 4.84 -10.73
C THR A 95 14.20 4.56 -9.22
N GLY A 96 13.45 5.29 -8.38
CA GLY A 96 13.55 5.16 -6.91
C GLY A 96 12.35 4.47 -6.28
N ARG A 97 12.56 3.56 -5.31
CA ARG A 97 11.52 3.09 -4.36
C ARG A 97 11.53 3.96 -3.10
N ASN A 98 10.36 4.22 -2.50
CA ASN A 98 10.31 4.90 -1.21
C ASN A 98 10.84 3.98 -0.09
N LEU A 99 11.36 4.56 0.99
CA LEU A 99 12.03 3.83 2.08
C LEU A 99 11.18 2.73 2.74
N HIS A 100 9.86 2.92 2.79
CA HIS A 100 8.90 1.99 3.38
C HIS A 100 7.90 1.46 2.36
N GLU A 101 8.31 1.38 1.10
CA GLU A 101 7.55 0.80 0.01
C GLU A 101 8.01 -0.64 -0.25
N TYR A 102 7.03 -1.54 -0.32
CA TYR A 102 7.26 -2.97 -0.50
C TYR A 102 6.34 -3.52 -1.59
N TRP A 103 6.92 -4.30 -2.50
CA TRP A 103 6.23 -4.92 -3.62
C TRP A 103 5.97 -6.40 -3.35
N GLU A 104 4.92 -6.96 -3.97
CA GLU A 104 4.65 -8.40 -3.89
C GLU A 104 5.84 -9.23 -4.37
N ASP A 105 6.52 -8.76 -5.42
CA ASP A 105 7.69 -9.43 -6.01
C ASP A 105 8.92 -9.44 -5.08
N ASP A 106 8.95 -8.60 -4.03
CA ASP A 106 10.00 -8.63 -3.02
C ASP A 106 9.89 -9.86 -2.10
N PHE A 107 8.73 -10.52 -2.12
CA PHE A 107 8.40 -11.66 -1.28
C PHE A 107 7.96 -12.84 -2.15
N PRO A 108 8.91 -13.54 -2.80
CA PRO A 108 8.58 -14.75 -3.53
C PRO A 108 7.85 -15.73 -2.61
N ALA A 109 6.88 -16.45 -3.17
CA ALA A 109 6.17 -17.47 -2.41
C ALA A 109 7.16 -18.59 -2.07
N ASP A 110 7.41 -18.79 -0.77
CA ASP A 110 7.96 -20.05 -0.26
C ASP A 110 7.02 -21.22 -0.58
#